data_AF-A0A1V8SFY4-F1
#
_entry.id   AF-A0A1V8SFY4-F1
#
_cell.length_a   1.000
_cell.length_b   1.000
_cell.length_c   1.000
_cell.angle_alpha   90.00
_cell.angle_beta   90.00
_cell.angle_gamma   90.00
#
_symmetry.space_group_name_H-M   'P 1'
#
loop_
_entity.id
_entity.type
_entity.pdbx_description
1 polymer ?
#
loop_
_entity_poly.entity_id
_entity_poly.type
_entity_poly.pdbx_seq_one_letter_code
_entity_poly.pdbx_strand_id
1 'polypeptide(L)'
;MEFMTALTGGLDEQKPSLFELLSEQQLNGLIPPSLRYLLAIATHRNPRYLLRVLNSFDELYALLSLLVERHFLSTHGGGFTENFYGLKRERVLRIKGGEIPRAQLGAPAEVRETLKLRSSDVWKNLAVMVGLPYIKRKLDESYDIHAAVVNLLGPSYQDRDRYPADGTLKQRVMWFYKWFLRKIYPSLNAAYYFSMLAFNMAYLFDGTKHHSPWLWLIGCRIRRMNAADYRAIDIASQTKAPRAGARPGQTNSLFSPRLMTETVMPRLFTSLKILLPTSIFALKFLEWWHNSDFARQLS
;
A
#
# COMPACT_ATOMS: atom_id res chain seq x y z
N MET A 1 4.49 -34.34 14.23
CA MET A 1 4.50 -32.87 14.09
C MET A 1 5.88 -32.26 14.36
N GLU A 2 6.97 -33.04 14.52
CA GLU A 2 8.29 -32.50 14.89
C GLU A 2 9.25 -32.23 13.70
N PHE A 3 8.90 -32.71 12.50
CA PHE A 3 9.74 -32.53 11.31
C PHE A 3 9.65 -31.14 10.66
N MET A 4 8.61 -30.35 10.99
CA MET A 4 8.49 -28.97 10.48
C MET A 4 9.25 -27.95 11.35
N THR A 5 9.40 -28.24 12.65
CA THR A 5 10.16 -27.43 13.60
C THR A 5 11.68 -27.52 13.41
N ALA A 6 12.18 -28.65 12.89
CA ALA A 6 13.62 -28.83 12.62
C ALA A 6 14.13 -28.02 11.41
N LEU A 7 13.26 -27.62 10.47
CA LEU A 7 13.61 -26.76 9.34
C LEU A 7 13.64 -25.26 9.71
N THR A 8 13.07 -24.89 10.86
CA THR A 8 12.96 -23.49 11.32
C THR A 8 14.07 -23.07 12.29
N GLY A 9 14.87 -24.00 12.80
CA GLY A 9 15.87 -23.77 13.86
C GLY A 9 17.07 -22.87 13.52
N GLY A 10 17.14 -22.31 12.31
CA GLY A 10 18.17 -21.36 11.89
C GLY A 10 17.66 -20.15 11.10
N LEU A 11 16.34 -20.02 10.94
CA LEU A 11 15.73 -18.89 10.24
C LEU A 11 15.48 -17.75 11.23
N ASP A 12 15.86 -16.53 10.87
CA ASP A 12 15.56 -15.33 11.66
C ASP A 12 14.04 -15.26 11.89
N GLU A 13 13.57 -15.49 13.12
CA GLU A 13 12.14 -15.50 13.52
C GLU A 13 11.42 -14.19 13.13
N GLN A 14 12.17 -13.12 12.88
CA GLN A 14 11.65 -11.83 12.47
C GLN A 14 11.51 -11.69 10.94
N LYS A 15 12.00 -12.64 10.14
CA LYS A 15 11.83 -12.68 8.69
C LYS A 15 10.40 -13.17 8.38
N PRO A 16 9.56 -12.35 7.73
CA PRO A 16 8.22 -12.76 7.39
C PRO A 16 8.23 -13.80 6.27
N SER A 17 7.26 -14.71 6.30
CA SER A 17 7.10 -15.67 5.21
C SER A 17 6.71 -14.96 3.92
N LEU A 18 7.12 -15.50 2.77
CA LEU A 18 6.68 -14.97 1.47
C LEU A 18 5.15 -14.99 1.37
N PHE A 19 4.49 -16.00 1.93
CA PHE A 19 3.04 -16.08 1.96
C PHE A 19 2.41 -14.94 2.76
N GLU A 20 2.98 -14.57 3.91
CA GLU A 20 2.49 -13.42 4.70
C GLU A 20 2.58 -12.12 3.90
N LEU A 21 3.69 -11.93 3.17
CA LEU A 21 3.90 -10.77 2.30
C LEU A 21 2.92 -10.76 1.11
N LEU A 22 2.69 -11.91 0.46
CA LEU A 22 1.74 -12.00 -0.64
C LEU A 22 0.29 -11.81 -0.17
N SER A 23 -0.08 -12.35 0.99
CA SER A 23 -1.40 -12.12 1.57
C SER A 23 -1.64 -10.65 1.88
N GLU A 24 -0.65 -9.95 2.41
CA GLU A 24 -0.69 -8.49 2.60
C GLU A 24 -0.89 -7.74 1.28
N GLN A 25 -0.11 -8.08 0.24
CA GLN A 25 -0.23 -7.46 -1.08
C GLN A 25 -1.59 -7.72 -1.73
N GLN A 26 -2.14 -8.93 -1.57
CA GLN A 26 -3.48 -9.27 -2.06
C GLN A 26 -4.55 -8.45 -1.36
N LEU A 27 -4.49 -8.34 -0.02
CA LEU A 27 -5.42 -7.50 0.74
C LEU A 27 -5.35 -6.05 0.24
N ASN A 28 -4.15 -5.50 0.08
CA ASN A 28 -3.96 -4.13 -0.40
C ASN A 28 -4.53 -3.94 -1.82
N GLY A 29 -4.34 -4.92 -2.70
CA GLY A 29 -4.89 -4.91 -4.07
C GLY A 29 -6.43 -4.95 -4.12
N LEU A 30 -7.09 -5.52 -3.10
CA LEU A 30 -8.54 -5.64 -3.03
C LEU A 30 -9.23 -4.37 -2.49
N ILE A 31 -8.54 -3.53 -1.73
CA ILE A 31 -9.13 -2.31 -1.15
C ILE A 31 -9.65 -1.34 -2.24
N PRO A 32 -8.87 -0.95 -3.28
CA PRO A 32 -9.36 -0.03 -4.30
C PRO A 32 -10.62 -0.51 -5.04
N PRO A 33 -10.71 -1.75 -5.59
CA PRO A 33 -11.90 -2.18 -6.31
C PRO A 33 -13.12 -2.31 -5.39
N SER A 34 -12.95 -2.76 -4.14
CA SER A 34 -14.06 -2.82 -3.18
C SER A 34 -14.62 -1.43 -2.85
N LEU A 35 -13.75 -0.46 -2.59
CA LEU A 35 -14.17 0.93 -2.35
C LEU A 35 -14.87 1.53 -3.57
N ARG A 36 -14.35 1.27 -4.77
CA ARG A 36 -14.97 1.70 -6.03
C ARG A 36 -16.37 1.10 -6.21
N TYR A 37 -16.54 -0.18 -5.89
CA TYR A 37 -17.83 -0.86 -5.97
C TYR A 37 -18.85 -0.31 -4.98
N LEU A 38 -18.46 -0.13 -3.71
CA LEU A 38 -19.32 0.50 -2.70
C LEU A 38 -19.74 1.91 -3.12
N LEU A 39 -18.81 2.68 -3.68
CA LEU A 39 -19.08 4.01 -4.21
C LEU A 39 -20.05 3.95 -5.41
N ALA A 40 -19.90 2.98 -6.30
CA ALA A 40 -20.81 2.79 -7.42
C ALA A 40 -22.24 2.47 -6.95
N ILE A 41 -22.40 1.57 -5.97
CA ILE A 41 -23.71 1.28 -5.35
C ILE A 41 -24.30 2.55 -4.72
N ALA A 42 -23.51 3.28 -3.94
CA ALA A 42 -23.97 4.51 -3.31
C ALA A 42 -24.36 5.59 -4.34
N THR A 43 -23.75 5.57 -5.53
CA THR A 43 -24.03 6.52 -6.61
C THR A 43 -25.45 6.36 -7.15
N HIS A 44 -26.01 5.15 -7.14
CA HIS A 44 -27.42 4.92 -7.53
C HIS A 44 -28.41 5.71 -6.66
N ARG A 45 -28.09 5.94 -5.39
CA ARG A 45 -28.96 6.68 -4.46
C ARG A 45 -28.79 8.19 -4.57
N ASN A 46 -27.59 8.69 -4.87
CA ASN A 46 -27.26 10.12 -4.92
C ASN A 46 -26.39 10.48 -6.15
N PRO A 47 -26.92 10.45 -7.37
CA PRO A 47 -26.11 10.51 -8.59
C PRO A 47 -25.38 11.84 -8.79
N ARG A 48 -25.99 12.96 -8.36
CA ARG A 48 -25.50 14.31 -8.71
C ARG A 48 -24.13 14.66 -8.10
N TYR A 49 -23.84 14.18 -6.89
CA TYR A 49 -22.56 14.44 -6.20
C TYR A 49 -21.58 13.28 -6.35
N LEU A 50 -22.06 12.04 -6.24
CA LEU A 50 -21.21 10.87 -6.21
C LEU A 50 -20.62 10.52 -7.57
N LEU A 51 -21.25 10.94 -8.67
CA LEU A 51 -20.71 10.70 -10.02
C LEU A 51 -19.39 11.45 -10.26
N ARG A 52 -19.23 12.65 -9.69
CA ARG A 52 -17.96 13.39 -9.76
C ARG A 52 -16.86 12.67 -8.96
N VAL A 53 -17.21 12.18 -7.77
CA VAL A 53 -16.31 11.41 -6.90
C VAL A 53 -15.90 10.10 -7.56
N LEU A 54 -16.83 9.42 -8.23
CA LEU A 54 -16.57 8.16 -8.94
C LEU A 54 -15.66 8.37 -10.16
N ASN A 55 -15.84 9.48 -10.89
CA ASN A 55 -14.99 9.82 -12.02
C ASN A 55 -13.55 10.16 -11.59
N SER A 56 -13.39 10.88 -10.48
CA SER A 56 -12.07 11.17 -9.87
C SER A 56 -11.71 10.22 -8.72
N PHE A 57 -12.23 8.99 -8.74
CA PHE A 57 -12.01 8.02 -7.67
C PHE A 57 -10.51 7.74 -7.50
N ASP A 58 -9.81 7.75 -8.61
CA ASP A 58 -8.42 7.43 -8.77
C ASP A 58 -7.50 8.39 -8.03
N GLU A 59 -7.77 9.68 -8.15
CA GLU A 59 -7.06 10.77 -7.51
C GLU A 59 -7.43 10.87 -6.04
N LEU A 60 -8.72 10.69 -5.72
CA LEU A 60 -9.20 10.67 -4.34
C LEU A 60 -8.62 9.50 -3.55
N TYR A 61 -8.60 8.30 -4.13
CA TYR A 61 -8.02 7.13 -3.50
C TYR A 61 -6.51 7.32 -3.27
N ALA A 62 -5.78 7.85 -4.26
CA ALA A 62 -4.36 8.13 -4.09
C ALA A 62 -4.10 9.15 -2.97
N LEU A 63 -4.92 10.20 -2.87
CA LEU A 63 -4.83 11.19 -1.79
C LEU A 63 -5.15 10.56 -0.42
N LEU A 64 -6.24 9.79 -0.32
CA LEU A 64 -6.64 9.12 0.91
C LEU A 64 -5.58 8.11 1.36
N SER A 65 -5.13 7.26 0.45
CA SER A 65 -4.05 6.29 0.68
C SER A 65 -2.77 7.01 1.13
N LEU A 66 -2.40 8.13 0.51
CA LEU A 66 -1.25 8.92 0.94
C LEU A 66 -1.37 9.41 2.40
N LEU A 67 -2.55 9.88 2.80
CA LEU A 67 -2.79 10.34 4.18
C LEU A 67 -2.74 9.18 5.17
N VAL A 68 -3.41 8.06 4.85
CA VAL A 68 -3.44 6.87 5.70
C VAL A 68 -2.04 6.30 5.86
N GLU A 69 -1.36 6.01 4.74
CA GLU A 69 -0.03 5.40 4.75
C GLU A 69 0.99 6.30 5.44
N ARG A 70 0.93 7.61 5.24
CA ARG A 70 1.82 8.54 5.96
C ARG A 70 1.61 8.48 7.47
N HIS A 71 0.35 8.42 7.92
CA HIS A 71 0.04 8.32 9.33
C HIS A 71 0.56 7.00 9.94
N PHE A 72 0.34 5.88 9.25
CA PHE A 72 0.78 4.56 9.68
C PHE A 72 2.30 4.43 9.67
N LEU A 73 2.98 4.87 8.60
CA LEU A 73 4.45 4.88 8.52
C LEU A 73 5.08 5.73 9.62
N SER A 74 4.50 6.89 9.95
CA SER A 74 5.05 7.77 10.98
C SER A 74 4.81 7.28 12.41
N THR A 75 3.76 6.50 12.66
CA THR A 75 3.34 6.12 14.02
C THR A 75 3.72 4.67 14.35
N HIS A 76 3.56 3.76 13.38
CA HIS A 76 3.76 2.32 13.55
C HIS A 76 5.05 1.82 12.87
N GLY A 77 5.65 2.63 11.98
CA GLY A 77 6.84 2.22 11.23
C GLY A 77 6.55 1.19 10.13
N GLY A 78 5.29 1.05 9.72
CA GLY A 78 4.84 0.16 8.65
C GLY A 78 3.61 0.75 7.96
N GLY A 79 3.26 0.21 6.80
CA GLY A 79 2.04 0.54 6.09
C GLY A 79 0.77 0.15 6.83
N PHE A 80 -0.38 0.60 6.35
CA PHE A 80 -1.68 0.27 6.94
C PHE A 80 -1.93 -1.24 6.94
N THR A 81 -1.82 -1.87 5.76
CA THR A 81 -1.99 -3.32 5.56
C THR A 81 -0.87 -4.11 6.23
N GLU A 82 0.37 -3.61 6.19
CA GLU A 82 1.51 -4.22 6.88
C GLU A 82 1.26 -4.30 8.40
N ASN A 83 0.81 -3.22 9.03
CA ASN A 83 0.48 -3.22 10.45
C ASN A 83 -0.67 -4.19 10.78
N PHE A 84 -1.62 -4.41 9.85
CA PHE A 84 -2.68 -5.40 10.03
C PHE A 84 -2.15 -6.83 10.11
N TYR A 85 -1.12 -7.16 9.31
CA TYR A 85 -0.43 -8.45 9.36
C TYR A 85 0.70 -8.50 10.41
N GLY A 86 0.82 -7.49 11.29
CA GLY A 86 1.89 -7.43 12.29
C GLY A 86 3.29 -7.25 11.68
N LEU A 87 3.37 -6.62 10.51
CA LEU A 87 4.60 -6.34 9.78
C LEU A 87 5.02 -4.87 9.97
N LYS A 88 6.32 -4.64 9.97
CA LYS A 88 6.95 -3.30 10.02
C LYS A 88 8.04 -3.18 8.98
N ARG A 89 8.33 -1.95 8.58
CA ARG A 89 9.50 -1.62 7.76
C ARG A 89 10.66 -1.23 8.66
N GLU A 90 11.85 -1.69 8.32
CA GLU A 90 13.10 -1.27 8.94
C GLU A 90 14.07 -0.82 7.84
N ARG A 91 14.84 0.22 8.12
CA ARG A 91 15.93 0.66 7.23
C ARG A 91 17.05 -0.37 7.27
N VAL A 92 17.66 -0.66 6.13
CA VAL A 92 18.89 -1.46 6.05
C VAL A 92 20.10 -0.53 6.10
N LEU A 93 20.95 -0.70 7.12
CA LEU A 93 22.23 0.00 7.21
C LEU A 93 23.24 -0.69 6.27
N ARG A 94 23.41 -0.14 5.07
CA ARG A 94 24.43 -0.61 4.10
C ARG A 94 25.77 0.02 4.46
N ILE A 95 26.76 -0.77 4.84
CA ILE A 95 28.17 -0.35 4.98
C ILE A 95 28.95 -0.89 3.77
N LYS A 96 30.06 -0.22 3.42
CA LYS A 96 30.95 -0.54 2.27
C LYS A 96 31.56 -1.97 2.25
N GLY A 97 31.18 -2.86 3.16
CA GLY A 97 31.65 -4.26 3.22
C GLY A 97 30.58 -5.28 3.61
N GLY A 98 29.29 -4.91 3.60
CA GLY A 98 28.19 -5.81 3.95
C GLY A 98 27.12 -5.15 4.83
N GLU A 99 26.10 -5.93 5.19
CA GLU A 99 25.07 -5.53 6.15
C GLU A 99 25.47 -6.00 7.55
N ILE A 100 25.38 -5.14 8.58
CA ILE A 100 25.61 -5.59 9.96
C ILE A 100 24.43 -6.50 10.37
N PRO A 101 24.66 -7.81 10.61
CA PRO A 101 23.64 -8.63 11.25
C PRO A 101 23.37 -8.08 12.65
N ARG A 102 22.10 -7.99 13.06
CA ARG A 102 21.67 -7.46 14.37
C ARG A 102 22.45 -8.09 15.54
N ALA A 103 22.95 -9.31 15.36
CA ALA A 103 23.81 -10.05 16.29
C ALA A 103 25.14 -9.34 16.64
N GLN A 104 25.66 -8.45 15.79
CA GLN A 104 26.90 -7.70 16.05
C GLN A 104 26.68 -6.37 16.79
N LEU A 105 25.42 -5.94 16.92
CA LEU A 105 25.10 -4.72 17.65
C LEU A 105 24.58 -5.11 19.04
N GLY A 106 25.43 -4.95 20.06
CA GLY A 106 25.25 -5.46 21.43
C GLY A 106 24.08 -4.92 22.26
N ALA A 107 23.06 -4.29 21.67
CA ALA A 107 21.85 -3.88 22.37
C ALA A 107 20.62 -3.85 21.44
N PRO A 108 19.59 -4.70 21.64
CA PRO A 108 18.42 -4.74 20.76
C PRO A 108 17.64 -3.41 20.69
N ALA A 109 17.76 -2.57 21.71
CA ALA A 109 17.13 -1.24 21.78
C ALA A 109 17.83 -0.19 20.90
N GLU A 110 19.16 -0.10 20.97
CA GLU A 110 19.93 0.88 20.17
C GLU A 110 19.91 0.56 18.67
N VAL A 111 19.90 -0.74 18.35
CA VAL A 111 19.72 -1.20 16.96
C VAL A 111 18.35 -0.83 16.44
N ARG A 112 17.34 -0.87 17.30
CA ARG A 112 15.98 -0.53 16.88
C ARG A 112 15.82 0.96 16.60
N GLU A 113 16.43 1.82 17.41
CA GLU A 113 16.45 3.27 17.16
C GLU A 113 17.21 3.60 15.87
N THR A 114 18.36 2.97 15.62
CA THR A 114 19.17 3.20 14.40
C THR A 114 18.52 2.66 13.11
N LEU A 115 17.71 1.60 13.21
CA LEU A 115 16.96 1.03 12.08
C LEU A 115 15.58 1.66 11.85
N LYS A 116 15.16 2.59 12.72
CA LYS A 116 13.88 3.30 12.59
C LYS A 116 13.86 4.15 11.31
N LEU A 117 12.70 4.22 10.64
CA LEU A 117 12.57 5.03 9.43
C LEU A 117 12.79 6.52 9.72
N ARG A 118 13.67 7.15 8.94
CA ARG A 118 13.82 8.62 8.95
C ARG A 118 12.71 9.26 8.12
N SER A 119 12.44 10.54 8.34
CA SER A 119 11.48 11.31 7.54
C SER A 119 11.72 11.22 6.03
N SER A 120 12.98 11.21 5.58
CA SER A 120 13.34 11.00 4.17
C SER A 120 12.92 9.63 3.64
N ASP A 121 13.06 8.60 4.47
CA ASP A 121 12.76 7.23 4.08
C ASP A 121 11.24 6.98 4.13
N VAL A 122 10.51 7.68 4.99
CA VAL A 122 9.04 7.71 4.97
C VAL A 122 8.54 8.23 3.62
N TRP A 123 9.08 9.33 3.10
CA TRP A 123 8.67 9.85 1.80
C TRP A 123 9.03 8.92 0.63
N LYS A 124 10.20 8.27 0.67
CA LYS A 124 10.59 7.26 -0.35
C LYS A 124 9.65 6.06 -0.33
N ASN A 125 9.35 5.53 0.86
CA ASN A 125 8.41 4.42 1.01
C ASN A 125 7.00 4.82 0.55
N LEU A 126 6.55 6.04 0.89
CA LEU A 126 5.27 6.57 0.46
C LEU A 126 5.19 6.70 -1.08
N ALA A 127 6.26 7.15 -1.72
CA ALA A 127 6.35 7.23 -3.17
C ALA A 127 6.23 5.85 -3.84
N VAL A 128 6.82 4.80 -3.25
CA VAL A 128 6.70 3.43 -3.76
C VAL A 128 5.35 2.80 -3.46
N MET A 129 4.75 3.07 -2.29
CA MET A 129 3.48 2.47 -1.90
C MET A 129 2.27 3.10 -2.62
N VAL A 130 2.32 4.41 -2.88
CA VAL A 130 1.17 5.14 -3.44
C VAL A 130 1.49 5.67 -4.83
N GLY A 131 2.67 6.28 -4.99
CA GLY A 131 3.07 6.92 -6.25
C GLY A 131 3.28 5.91 -7.38
N LEU A 132 4.03 4.84 -7.12
CA LEU A 132 4.30 3.79 -8.10
C LEU A 132 3.01 3.10 -8.61
N PRO A 133 2.11 2.56 -7.76
CA PRO A 133 0.89 1.95 -8.27
C PRO A 133 -0.05 2.96 -8.94
N TYR A 134 -0.07 4.22 -8.49
CA TYR A 134 -0.84 5.26 -9.15
C TYR A 134 -0.34 5.55 -10.57
N ILE A 135 0.97 5.76 -10.73
CA ILE A 135 1.59 5.99 -12.05
C ILE A 135 1.41 4.77 -12.94
N LYS A 136 1.69 3.57 -12.41
CA LYS A 136 1.54 2.33 -13.14
C LYS A 136 0.12 2.18 -13.67
N ARG A 137 -0.90 2.38 -12.83
CA ARG A 137 -2.29 2.32 -13.24
C ARG A 137 -2.66 3.35 -14.31
N LYS A 138 -2.20 4.60 -14.18
CA LYS A 138 -2.45 5.63 -15.23
C LYS A 138 -1.80 5.24 -16.56
N LEU A 139 -0.65 4.58 -16.52
CA LEU A 139 -0.01 4.05 -17.72
C LEU A 139 -0.78 2.84 -18.28
N ASP A 140 -1.19 1.89 -17.44
CA ASP A 140 -2.00 0.71 -17.83
C ASP A 140 -3.31 1.18 -18.50
N GLU A 141 -4.04 2.11 -17.87
CA GLU A 141 -5.27 2.70 -18.41
C GLU A 141 -5.05 3.37 -19.78
N SER A 142 -3.99 4.17 -19.90
CA SER A 142 -3.66 4.82 -21.18
C SER A 142 -3.27 3.82 -22.27
N TYR A 143 -2.58 2.74 -21.90
CA TYR A 143 -2.21 1.67 -22.81
C TYR A 143 -3.45 0.91 -23.26
N ASP A 144 -4.35 0.53 -22.34
CA ASP A 144 -5.57 -0.21 -22.64
C ASP A 144 -6.52 0.58 -23.53
N ILE A 145 -6.70 1.88 -23.27
CA ILE A 145 -7.51 2.75 -24.15
C ILE A 145 -6.91 2.78 -25.56
N HIS A 146 -5.59 2.91 -25.69
CA HIS A 146 -4.94 2.97 -26.98
C HIS A 146 -4.93 1.62 -27.71
N ALA A 147 -4.71 0.52 -26.98
CA ALA A 147 -4.77 -0.84 -27.52
C ALA A 147 -6.19 -1.17 -27.99
N ALA A 148 -7.21 -0.84 -27.20
CA ALA A 148 -8.61 -1.04 -27.56
C ALA A 148 -9.00 -0.24 -28.82
N VAL A 149 -8.59 1.03 -28.91
CA VAL A 149 -8.85 1.89 -30.08
C VAL A 149 -8.17 1.34 -31.34
N VAL A 150 -6.93 0.85 -31.24
CA VAL A 150 -6.22 0.23 -32.37
C VAL A 150 -6.88 -1.08 -32.81
N ASN A 151 -7.31 -1.90 -31.85
CA ASN A 151 -8.00 -3.16 -32.14
C ASN A 151 -9.38 -2.94 -32.78
N LEU A 152 -10.11 -1.89 -32.38
CA LEU A 152 -11.43 -1.56 -32.92
C LEU A 152 -11.38 -0.86 -34.29
N LEU A 153 -10.43 0.05 -34.50
CA LEU A 153 -10.35 0.89 -35.70
C LEU A 153 -9.42 0.32 -36.79
N GLY A 154 -8.69 -0.75 -36.49
CA GLY A 154 -7.83 -1.45 -37.44
C GLY A 154 -6.57 -0.67 -37.85
N PRO A 155 -5.78 -1.23 -38.79
CA PRO A 155 -4.49 -0.67 -39.22
C PRO A 155 -4.60 0.71 -39.89
N SER A 156 -5.77 1.09 -40.41
CA SER A 156 -6.03 2.42 -40.99
C SER A 156 -5.97 3.56 -39.95
N TYR A 157 -6.11 3.26 -38.66
CA TYR A 157 -5.86 4.23 -37.59
C TYR A 157 -4.36 4.43 -37.30
N GLN A 158 -3.52 3.40 -37.57
CA GLN A 158 -2.06 3.51 -37.42
C GLN A 158 -1.44 4.49 -38.42
N ASP A 159 -1.98 4.57 -39.64
CA ASP A 159 -1.47 5.46 -40.68
C ASP A 159 -1.74 6.95 -40.41
N ARG A 160 -2.75 7.27 -39.56
CA ARG A 160 -3.05 8.64 -39.13
C ARG A 160 -2.09 9.18 -38.06
N ASP A 161 -1.39 8.32 -37.34
CA ASP A 161 -0.41 8.69 -36.30
C ASP A 161 1.03 8.79 -36.88
N ARG A 162 1.18 9.39 -38.07
CA ARG A 162 2.50 9.71 -38.67
C ARG A 162 3.13 10.90 -37.92
N TYR A 163 4.46 10.92 -37.79
CA TYR A 163 5.16 11.98 -37.03
C TYR A 163 4.80 13.37 -37.59
N PRO A 164 4.25 14.28 -36.78
CA PRO A 164 3.86 15.60 -37.26
C PRO A 164 5.12 16.46 -37.46
N ALA A 165 5.61 16.51 -38.70
CA ALA A 165 6.78 17.32 -39.08
C ALA A 165 6.54 18.82 -38.82
N ASP A 166 5.33 19.31 -39.14
CA ASP A 166 4.98 20.74 -39.07
C ASP A 166 4.03 21.10 -37.90
N GLY A 167 3.87 20.19 -36.92
CA GLY A 167 2.91 20.33 -35.83
C GLY A 167 3.39 21.12 -34.62
N THR A 168 2.45 21.58 -33.79
CA THR A 168 2.71 22.24 -32.50
C THR A 168 3.49 21.32 -31.56
N LEU A 169 4.32 21.87 -30.66
CA LEU A 169 5.07 21.11 -29.64
C LEU A 169 4.20 20.08 -28.88
N LYS A 170 2.95 20.44 -28.57
CA LYS A 170 1.97 19.54 -27.93
C LYS A 170 1.68 18.27 -28.76
N GLN A 171 1.60 18.39 -30.08
CA GLN A 171 1.36 17.26 -30.99
C GLN A 171 2.57 16.34 -31.07
N ARG A 172 3.79 16.91 -31.10
CA ARG A 172 5.04 16.13 -31.06
C ARG A 172 5.18 15.33 -29.76
N VAL A 173 4.90 15.96 -28.61
CA VAL A 173 4.93 15.28 -27.31
C VAL A 173 3.86 14.20 -27.20
N MET A 174 2.64 14.46 -27.65
CA MET A 174 1.55 13.47 -27.64
C MET A 174 1.88 12.27 -28.54
N TRP A 175 2.47 12.51 -29.71
CA TRP A 175 2.94 11.44 -30.59
C TRP A 175 4.01 10.59 -29.91
N PHE A 176 5.00 11.23 -29.27
CA PHE A 176 6.05 10.52 -28.54
C PHE A 176 5.48 9.69 -27.39
N TYR A 177 4.51 10.23 -26.66
CA TYR A 177 3.82 9.53 -25.58
C TYR A 177 3.07 8.28 -26.09
N LYS A 178 2.30 8.40 -27.17
CA LYS A 178 1.66 7.25 -27.83
C LYS A 178 2.67 6.22 -28.33
N TRP A 179 3.78 6.67 -28.91
CA TRP A 179 4.86 5.80 -29.36
C TRP A 179 5.51 5.05 -28.20
N PHE A 180 5.80 5.74 -27.10
CA PHE A 180 6.32 5.16 -25.86
C PHE A 180 5.38 4.09 -25.31
N LEU A 181 4.07 4.38 -25.22
CA LEU A 181 3.07 3.42 -24.76
C LEU A 181 2.98 2.17 -25.63
N ARG A 182 3.17 2.29 -26.94
CA ARG A 182 3.08 1.13 -27.85
C ARG A 182 4.35 0.29 -27.88
N LYS A 183 5.52 0.92 -27.91
CA LYS A 183 6.80 0.23 -28.13
C LYS A 183 7.56 -0.09 -26.85
N ILE A 184 7.54 0.81 -25.86
CA ILE A 184 8.38 0.73 -24.67
C ILE A 184 7.58 0.21 -23.48
N TYR A 185 6.32 0.59 -23.35
CA TYR A 185 5.52 0.19 -22.19
C TYR A 185 5.34 -1.33 -22.03
N PRO A 186 5.07 -2.13 -23.09
CA PRO A 186 4.94 -3.57 -22.93
C PRO A 186 6.22 -4.24 -22.41
N SER A 187 7.39 -3.82 -22.90
CA SER A 187 8.68 -4.33 -22.43
C SER A 187 9.00 -3.84 -21.02
N LEU A 188 8.65 -2.61 -20.67
CA LEU A 188 8.79 -2.06 -19.33
C LEU A 188 7.88 -2.79 -18.32
N ASN A 189 6.63 -3.09 -18.70
CA ASN A 189 5.70 -3.84 -17.87
C ASN A 189 6.17 -5.30 -17.68
N ALA A 190 6.66 -5.93 -18.75
CA ALA A 190 7.27 -7.27 -18.66
C ALA A 190 8.50 -7.26 -17.74
N ALA A 191 9.39 -6.28 -17.88
CA ALA A 191 10.56 -6.12 -17.01
C ALA A 191 10.15 -5.87 -15.55
N TYR A 192 9.08 -5.09 -15.31
CA TYR A 192 8.52 -4.89 -13.97
C TYR A 192 8.11 -6.21 -13.32
N TYR A 193 7.29 -7.03 -13.99
CA TYR A 193 6.83 -8.31 -13.43
C TYR A 193 7.96 -9.32 -13.31
N PHE A 194 8.87 -9.38 -14.29
CA PHE A 194 10.03 -10.25 -14.23
C PHE A 194 10.94 -9.88 -13.05
N SER A 195 11.18 -8.59 -12.82
CA SER A 195 11.95 -8.13 -11.66
C SER A 195 11.27 -8.50 -10.34
N MET A 196 9.95 -8.33 -10.22
CA MET A 196 9.21 -8.78 -9.03
C MET A 196 9.33 -10.28 -8.81
N LEU A 197 9.18 -11.09 -9.85
CA LEU A 197 9.31 -12.54 -9.77
C LEU A 197 10.73 -12.96 -9.34
N ALA A 198 11.76 -12.37 -9.96
CA ALA A 198 13.14 -12.65 -9.64
C ALA A 198 13.47 -12.33 -8.17
N PHE A 199 12.98 -11.21 -7.64
CA PHE A 199 13.17 -10.85 -6.23
C PHE A 199 12.36 -11.76 -5.29
N ASN A 200 11.12 -12.11 -5.62
CA ASN A 200 10.33 -13.07 -4.84
C ASN A 200 11.02 -14.45 -4.76
N MET A 201 11.55 -14.93 -5.89
CA MET A 201 12.30 -16.18 -5.95
C MET A 201 13.60 -16.09 -5.14
N ALA A 202 14.35 -15.00 -5.28
CA ALA A 202 15.57 -14.78 -4.51
C ALA A 202 15.30 -14.63 -3.00
N TYR A 203 14.13 -14.10 -2.62
CA TYR A 203 13.70 -14.02 -1.22
C TYR A 203 13.34 -15.38 -0.64
N LEU A 204 12.74 -16.26 -1.45
CA LEU A 204 12.39 -17.63 -1.08
C LEU A 204 13.63 -18.48 -0.82
N PHE A 205 14.66 -18.35 -1.64
CA PHE A 205 15.94 -19.06 -1.50
C PHE A 205 16.95 -18.37 -0.58
N ASP A 206 16.53 -17.42 0.25
CA ASP A 206 17.41 -16.64 1.15
C ASP A 206 18.57 -15.87 0.48
N GLY A 207 18.57 -15.78 -0.85
CA GLY A 207 19.57 -15.01 -1.62
C GLY A 207 19.43 -13.50 -1.43
N THR A 208 18.23 -13.01 -1.11
CA THR A 208 18.00 -11.60 -0.77
C THR A 208 17.05 -11.44 0.43
N LYS A 209 17.26 -10.37 1.20
CA LYS A 209 16.36 -9.99 2.31
C LYS A 209 15.17 -9.13 1.85
N HIS A 210 15.07 -8.86 0.55
CA HIS A 210 14.09 -7.94 -0.04
C HIS A 210 13.20 -8.72 -1.00
N HIS A 211 11.88 -8.73 -0.78
CA HIS A 211 10.94 -9.41 -1.69
C HIS A 211 10.62 -8.56 -2.94
N SER A 212 10.87 -7.26 -2.89
CA SER A 212 10.57 -6.32 -3.98
C SER A 212 11.81 -5.54 -4.41
N PRO A 213 12.02 -5.32 -5.72
CA PRO A 213 13.11 -4.47 -6.23
C PRO A 213 13.02 -3.04 -5.70
N TRP A 214 11.82 -2.54 -5.43
CA TRP A 214 11.61 -1.18 -4.93
C TRP A 214 12.07 -1.01 -3.49
N LEU A 215 11.85 -2.03 -2.67
CA LEU A 215 12.35 -2.04 -1.29
C LEU A 215 13.88 -2.12 -1.26
N TRP A 216 14.47 -2.88 -2.17
CA TRP A 216 15.92 -2.92 -2.35
C TRP A 216 16.49 -1.57 -2.78
N LEU A 217 15.84 -0.84 -3.70
CA LEU A 217 16.22 0.51 -4.12
C LEU A 217 16.13 1.53 -2.97
N ILE A 218 15.08 1.45 -2.15
CA ILE A 218 14.94 2.33 -0.97
C ILE A 218 15.92 1.92 0.14
N GLY A 219 16.35 0.65 0.17
CA GLY A 219 17.12 0.07 1.26
C GLY A 219 16.27 -0.13 2.51
N CYS A 220 15.02 -0.55 2.33
CA CYS A 220 14.10 -0.91 3.42
C CYS A 220 13.77 -2.39 3.35
N ARG A 221 13.64 -3.05 4.50
CA ARG A 221 13.21 -4.44 4.61
C ARG A 221 11.93 -4.55 5.43
N ILE A 222 11.13 -5.58 5.19
CA ILE A 222 9.96 -5.89 6.00
C ILE A 222 10.35 -6.91 7.07
N ARG A 223 9.86 -6.73 8.31
CA ARG A 223 10.03 -7.66 9.43
C ARG A 223 8.74 -7.83 10.21
N ARG A 224 8.60 -8.97 10.89
CA ARG A 224 7.53 -9.18 11.87
C ARG A 224 7.76 -8.27 13.09
N MET A 225 6.70 -7.69 13.63
CA MET A 225 6.73 -6.89 14.85
C MET A 225 6.97 -7.79 16.06
N ASN A 226 7.85 -7.36 16.96
CA ASN A 226 8.11 -8.03 18.23
C ASN A 226 7.31 -7.37 19.38
N ALA A 227 7.17 -8.03 20.53
CA ALA A 227 6.51 -7.49 21.73
C ALA A 227 7.06 -6.12 22.15
N ALA A 228 8.37 -5.90 21.99
CA ALA A 228 9.00 -4.60 22.23
C ALA A 228 8.53 -3.52 21.24
N ASP A 229 8.21 -3.90 20.00
CA ASP A 229 7.69 -2.99 18.99
C ASP A 229 6.31 -2.47 19.37
N TYR A 230 5.41 -3.38 19.76
CA TYR A 230 4.09 -3.04 20.28
C TYR A 230 4.18 -2.09 21.48
N ARG A 231 5.05 -2.38 22.46
CA ARG A 231 5.22 -1.51 23.64
C ARG A 231 5.64 -0.09 23.29
N ALA A 232 6.55 0.12 22.34
CA ALA A 232 6.93 1.50 22.01
C ALA A 232 5.89 2.23 21.16
N ILE A 233 5.06 1.50 20.42
CA ILE A 233 3.88 2.07 19.76
C ILE A 233 2.87 2.53 20.82
N ASP A 234 2.64 1.71 21.85
CA ASP A 234 1.76 2.07 22.96
C ASP A 234 2.29 3.31 23.69
N ILE A 235 3.58 3.35 24.01
CA ILE A 235 4.22 4.53 24.63
C ILE A 235 4.11 5.77 23.70
N ALA A 236 4.34 5.62 22.40
CA ALA A 236 4.23 6.71 21.42
C ALA A 236 2.78 7.19 21.22
N SER A 237 1.80 6.30 21.41
CA SER A 237 0.38 6.62 21.35
C SER A 237 -0.11 7.32 22.63
N GLN A 238 0.39 6.90 23.79
CA GLN A 238 0.08 7.50 25.09
C GLN A 238 0.70 8.89 25.27
N THR A 239 1.91 9.10 24.75
CA THR A 239 2.56 10.44 24.75
C THR A 239 1.84 11.46 23.86
N LYS A 240 0.97 11.01 22.94
CA LYS A 240 0.05 11.85 22.16
C LYS A 240 -1.35 11.96 22.78
N ALA A 241 -1.53 11.60 24.05
CA ALA A 241 -2.76 11.92 24.77
C ALA A 241 -3.09 13.41 24.61
N PRO A 242 -4.37 13.76 24.39
CA PRO A 242 -4.76 15.14 24.18
C PRO A 242 -4.26 15.96 25.37
N ARG A 243 -3.45 16.99 25.11
CA ARG A 243 -3.11 17.97 26.14
C ARG A 243 -4.43 18.41 26.77
N ALA A 244 -4.63 18.07 28.04
CA ALA A 244 -5.69 18.62 28.85
C ALA A 244 -5.54 20.14 28.83
N GLY A 245 -6.40 20.82 28.06
CA GLY A 245 -6.21 22.25 27.80
C GLY A 245 -7.14 22.84 26.76
N ALA A 246 -8.33 22.28 26.54
CA ALA A 246 -9.42 23.10 26.03
C ALA A 246 -9.91 23.95 27.22
N ARG A 247 -9.63 25.26 27.20
CA ARG A 247 -10.20 26.20 28.18
C ARG A 247 -11.73 26.08 28.12
N PRO A 248 -12.44 26.01 29.26
CA PRO A 248 -13.90 25.94 29.25
C PRO A 248 -14.44 27.18 28.54
N GLY A 249 -15.15 26.98 27.42
CA GLY A 249 -15.75 28.06 26.61
C GLY A 249 -15.23 28.20 25.17
N GLN A 250 -14.19 27.48 24.75
CA GLN A 250 -13.74 27.54 23.36
C GLN A 250 -14.55 26.58 22.47
N THR A 251 -15.58 27.09 21.78
CA THR A 251 -16.32 26.37 20.74
C THR A 251 -15.46 26.19 19.50
N ASN A 252 -14.44 25.34 19.57
CA ASN A 252 -13.70 24.97 18.38
C ASN A 252 -14.57 24.06 17.53
N SER A 253 -14.95 24.55 16.35
CA SER A 253 -15.62 23.79 15.30
C SER A 253 -14.95 22.42 15.11
N LEU A 254 -15.76 21.37 14.99
CA LEU A 254 -15.33 19.99 14.73
C LEU A 254 -14.47 19.86 13.45
N PHE A 255 -14.52 20.86 12.56
CA PHE A 255 -13.75 20.94 11.32
C PHE A 255 -12.45 21.74 11.43
N SER A 256 -12.04 22.17 12.64
CA SER A 256 -10.74 22.83 12.79
C SER A 256 -9.61 21.83 12.46
N PRO A 257 -8.63 22.21 11.62
CA PRO A 257 -7.60 21.29 11.14
C PRO A 257 -6.80 20.68 12.29
N ARG A 258 -6.64 21.41 13.40
CA ARG A 258 -5.96 20.94 14.61
C ARG A 258 -6.74 19.84 15.34
N LEU A 259 -8.04 20.04 15.63
CA LEU A 259 -8.86 18.99 16.26
C LEU A 259 -9.01 17.78 15.35
N MET A 260 -9.16 18.01 14.04
CA MET A 260 -9.29 16.96 13.05
C MET A 260 -8.03 16.07 13.03
N THR A 261 -6.82 16.65 13.00
CA THR A 261 -5.56 15.89 13.03
C THR A 261 -5.22 15.29 14.39
N GLU A 262 -5.59 15.94 15.50
CA GLU A 262 -5.19 15.53 16.85
C GLU A 262 -6.16 14.54 17.51
N THR A 263 -7.46 14.60 17.18
CA THR A 263 -8.48 13.82 17.90
C THR A 263 -9.31 12.91 17.01
N VAL A 264 -9.73 13.39 15.83
CA VAL A 264 -10.62 12.63 14.94
C VAL A 264 -9.84 11.62 14.12
N MET A 265 -8.74 12.05 13.50
CA MET A 265 -7.90 11.20 12.65
C MET A 265 -7.32 9.98 13.38
N PRO A 266 -6.71 10.10 14.58
CA PRO A 266 -6.23 8.92 15.30
C PRO A 266 -7.37 8.00 15.76
N ARG A 267 -8.55 8.52 16.13
CA ARG A 267 -9.71 7.69 16.50
C ARG A 267 -10.31 6.94 15.30
N LEU A 268 -10.39 7.59 14.14
CA LEU A 268 -10.79 6.94 12.89
C LEU A 268 -9.81 5.83 12.52
N PHE A 269 -8.51 6.09 12.58
CA PHE A 269 -7.50 5.06 12.27
C PHE A 269 -7.48 3.91 13.28
N THR A 270 -7.71 4.16 14.57
CA THR A 270 -7.89 3.09 15.56
C THR A 270 -9.17 2.30 15.32
N SER A 271 -10.28 2.96 14.95
CA SER A 271 -11.51 2.27 14.59
C SER A 271 -11.33 1.40 13.35
N LEU A 272 -10.53 1.81 12.38
CA LEU A 272 -10.22 1.03 11.18
C LEU A 272 -9.50 -0.29 11.50
N LYS A 273 -8.65 -0.30 12.55
CA LYS A 273 -8.00 -1.52 13.06
C LYS A 273 -8.99 -2.53 13.65
N ILE A 274 -10.11 -2.06 14.20
CA ILE A 274 -11.16 -2.90 14.79
C ILE A 274 -12.17 -3.30 13.71
N LEU A 275 -12.48 -2.39 12.80
CA LEU A 275 -13.49 -2.57 11.75
C LEU A 275 -13.06 -3.64 10.76
N LEU A 276 -11.77 -3.77 10.42
CA LEU A 276 -11.29 -4.81 9.51
C LEU A 276 -11.51 -6.24 10.06
N PRO A 277 -10.98 -6.61 11.25
CA PRO A 277 -11.28 -7.92 11.86
C PRO A 277 -12.78 -8.16 12.07
N THR A 278 -13.51 -7.14 12.54
CA THR A 278 -14.96 -7.24 12.74
C THR A 278 -15.70 -7.43 11.41
N SER A 279 -15.26 -6.80 10.33
CA SER A 279 -15.82 -6.97 9.00
C SER A 279 -15.53 -8.36 8.44
N ILE A 280 -14.33 -8.91 8.64
CA ILE A 280 -14.00 -10.28 8.23
C ILE A 280 -14.87 -11.27 9.01
N PHE A 281 -15.03 -11.08 10.33
CA PHE A 281 -15.95 -11.87 11.14
C PHE A 281 -17.39 -11.75 10.64
N ALA A 282 -17.87 -10.53 10.36
CA ALA A 282 -19.21 -10.30 9.85
C ALA A 282 -19.41 -10.98 8.48
N LEU A 283 -18.42 -10.94 7.60
CA LEU A 283 -18.46 -11.60 6.29
C LEU A 283 -18.49 -13.12 6.45
N LYS A 284 -17.64 -13.69 7.32
CA LYS A 284 -17.68 -15.12 7.66
C LYS A 284 -18.97 -15.55 8.33
N PHE A 285 -19.53 -14.69 9.17
CA PHE A 285 -20.85 -14.90 9.76
C PHE A 285 -21.95 -14.89 8.68
N LEU A 286 -21.89 -13.98 7.72
CA LEU A 286 -22.86 -13.88 6.61
C LEU A 286 -22.73 -15.05 5.64
N GLU A 287 -21.51 -15.47 5.32
CA GLU A 287 -21.22 -16.70 4.56
C GLU A 287 -21.78 -17.94 5.29
N TRP A 288 -21.55 -18.04 6.60
CA TRP A 288 -22.13 -19.11 7.41
C TRP A 288 -23.65 -19.04 7.40
N TRP A 289 -24.24 -17.87 7.66
CA TRP A 289 -25.68 -17.65 7.71
C TRP A 289 -26.37 -18.00 6.39
N HIS A 290 -25.77 -17.62 5.25
CA HIS A 290 -26.33 -17.88 3.93
C HIS A 290 -26.14 -19.33 3.46
N ASN A 291 -25.05 -19.99 3.89
CA ASN A 291 -24.81 -21.42 3.61
C ASN A 291 -25.48 -22.36 4.61
N SER A 292 -25.87 -21.86 5.79
CA SER A 292 -26.62 -22.63 6.80
C SER A 292 -28.09 -22.69 6.42
N ASP A 293 -28.70 -23.88 6.45
CA ASP A 293 -30.14 -24.09 6.24
C ASP A 293 -31.04 -23.40 7.29
N PHE A 294 -30.46 -22.63 8.22
CA PHE A 294 -31.17 -21.86 9.24
C PHE A 294 -32.12 -20.81 8.66
N ALA A 295 -31.76 -20.18 7.54
CA ALA A 295 -32.63 -19.23 6.85
C ALA A 295 -33.89 -19.88 6.23
N ARG A 296 -33.86 -21.20 5.98
CA ARG A 296 -35.00 -21.98 5.47
C ARG A 296 -35.90 -22.53 6.58
N GLN A 297 -35.42 -22.58 7.83
CA GLN A 297 -36.19 -23.06 8.97
C GLN A 297 -37.06 -21.97 9.63
N LEU A 298 -36.93 -20.71 9.19
CA LEU A 298 -37.68 -19.55 9.71
C LEU A 298 -38.74 -19.02 8.71
N SER A 299 -38.93 -19.66 7.55
CA SER A 299 -40.00 -19.36 6.59
C SER A 299 -41.14 -20.35 6.67
#